data_AF-A0A3N7FB41-F1
#
_entry.id   AF-A0A3N7FB41-F1
#
_cell.length_a   1.000
_cell.length_b   1.000
_cell.length_c   1.000
_cell.angle_alpha   90.00
_cell.angle_beta   90.00
_cell.angle_gamma   90.00
#
_symmetry.space_group_name_H-M   'P 1'
#
loop_
_entity.id
_entity.type
_entity.pdbx_description
1 polymer ?
#
loop_
_entity_poly.entity_id
_entity_poly.type
_entity_poly.pdbx_seq_one_letter_code
_entity_poly.pdbx_strand_id
1 'polypeptide(L)'
;MILLMLLSTDEDIGSLLGENYGEVLKMGFLMNWTARNCSTCERSGGRCGFENNEFICFCRDRPRLKSCEAGSSLNVRRKIIIIIGVLFGSAGILFICVILYSRRKASSTTTPIFLKKKHNQDLEVFIRNHGPLALKRYNLSDVKKMTNFFKDKLGQGGYGIVYKGKLQNGHLVAVKVMQASKGDEEEFINEVASISRTSHVNIVTLLGFCLEGDKRVLIYDFMVNGSLEKFINHENALQANQQLGWNKLYQILVGVARGLEYLHRGCNTRIVHFDIKPHNILLDADFSPKISDFGLAKPCTRKESNVSLLEARGTIGYIAPEVFSRNFGQVSHKSDVYSYGMMALEIVGGRKNHEAEMSSSSEKYFPDWIYRHLELDDEFELNGVTNAEQSDIMRQIAIVGLWCILTNPSDRPSMRKVIEMLEGPLGALKIPPKPRLYSPPRLLSYSSTTSLT
;
A
#
# COMPACT_ATOMS: atom_id res chain seq x y z
N MET A 1 98.30 29.86 3.06
CA MET A 1 97.37 29.59 1.94
C MET A 1 96.90 30.95 1.42
N ILE A 2 97.71 31.57 0.56
CA ILE A 2 97.54 32.98 0.19
C ILE A 2 96.67 33.04 -1.07
N LEU A 3 95.47 33.55 -0.87
CA LEU A 3 94.40 33.75 -1.84
C LEU A 3 94.79 34.93 -2.73
N LEU A 4 94.89 34.69 -4.03
CA LEU A 4 95.28 35.67 -5.04
C LEU A 4 94.14 35.69 -6.07
N MET A 5 93.09 36.45 -5.77
CA MET A 5 91.98 36.68 -6.71
C MET A 5 92.04 38.11 -7.23
N LEU A 6 92.12 38.15 -8.56
CA LEU A 6 92.21 39.29 -9.44
C LEU A 6 91.02 40.23 -9.27
N LEU A 7 91.37 41.52 -9.31
CA LEU A 7 90.48 42.68 -9.34
C LEU A 7 89.55 42.62 -10.56
N SER A 8 88.28 42.94 -10.28
CA SER A 8 87.26 43.32 -11.25
C SER A 8 87.47 44.76 -11.65
N THR A 9 87.73 45.04 -12.92
CA THR A 9 87.22 46.25 -13.58
C THR A 9 86.98 45.93 -15.05
N ASP A 10 85.71 45.98 -15.44
CA ASP A 10 85.29 46.48 -16.75
C ASP A 10 85.93 47.86 -16.93
N GLU A 11 87.03 47.90 -17.66
CA GLU A 11 87.42 49.05 -18.47
C GLU A 11 88.62 48.63 -19.31
N ASP A 12 88.61 49.05 -20.56
CA ASP A 12 89.64 48.87 -21.56
C ASP A 12 91.06 48.99 -20.98
N ILE A 13 91.63 47.87 -20.53
CA ILE A 13 93.08 47.67 -20.45
C ILE A 13 93.55 47.39 -21.88
N GLY A 14 93.34 48.38 -22.75
CA GLY A 14 93.79 48.41 -24.14
C GLY A 14 95.25 48.85 -24.30
N SER A 15 95.99 49.08 -23.21
CA SER A 15 97.32 49.71 -23.30
C SER A 15 98.39 49.19 -22.32
N LEU A 16 98.21 48.04 -21.66
CA LEU A 16 99.24 47.46 -20.77
C LEU A 16 99.61 46.01 -21.13
N LEU A 17 99.68 45.73 -22.44
CA LEU A 17 100.50 44.65 -22.98
C LEU A 17 101.97 45.01 -22.77
N GLY A 18 102.54 44.72 -21.60
CA GLY A 18 104.00 44.86 -21.47
C GLY A 18 104.65 44.59 -20.12
N GLU A 19 104.02 44.89 -18.98
CA GLU A 19 104.78 44.92 -17.71
C GLU A 19 104.36 43.87 -16.67
N ASN A 20 105.39 43.39 -15.98
CA ASN A 20 105.50 42.15 -15.21
C ASN A 20 104.61 42.13 -13.95
N TYR A 21 103.65 41.20 -13.90
CA TYR A 21 102.72 40.97 -12.77
C TYR A 21 103.40 40.85 -11.39
N GLY A 22 104.68 40.47 -11.34
CA GLY A 22 105.44 40.33 -10.08
C GLY A 22 105.64 41.64 -9.30
N GLU A 23 105.64 42.79 -9.96
CA GLU A 23 105.81 44.09 -9.28
C GLU A 23 104.50 44.61 -8.68
N VAL A 24 103.35 44.39 -9.33
CA VAL A 24 102.03 44.81 -8.84
C VAL A 24 101.69 44.13 -7.50
N LEU A 25 102.11 42.88 -7.29
CA LEU A 25 101.82 42.14 -6.06
C LEU A 25 102.59 42.66 -4.84
N LYS A 26 103.76 43.28 -5.03
CA LYS A 26 104.56 43.81 -3.91
C LYS A 26 103.97 45.10 -3.32
N MET A 27 103.17 45.84 -4.07
CA MET A 27 102.56 47.08 -3.58
C MET A 27 101.42 46.83 -2.58
N GLY A 28 100.84 45.62 -2.57
CA GLY A 28 99.64 45.32 -1.79
C GLY A 28 98.40 46.04 -2.34
N PHE A 29 97.21 45.49 -2.09
CA PHE A 29 95.95 46.10 -2.51
C PHE A 29 94.92 46.05 -1.37
N LEU A 30 94.14 47.11 -1.26
CA LEU A 30 93.04 47.21 -0.28
C LEU A 30 91.84 46.38 -0.77
N MET A 31 91.47 45.35 -0.01
CA MET A 31 90.22 44.60 -0.25
C MET A 31 89.06 45.28 0.46
N ASN A 32 88.07 45.72 -0.31
CA ASN A 32 86.77 46.13 0.18
C ASN A 32 85.75 45.05 -0.21
N TRP A 33 85.12 44.38 0.76
CA TRP A 33 84.07 43.39 0.48
C TRP A 33 82.71 43.88 0.96
N THR A 34 81.68 43.66 0.15
CA THR A 34 80.29 43.96 0.49
C THR A 34 79.59 42.68 0.94
N ALA A 35 79.24 42.60 2.23
CA ALA A 35 78.50 41.47 2.77
C ALA A 35 77.03 41.49 2.27
N ARG A 36 76.51 40.35 1.80
CA ARG A 36 75.06 40.17 1.57
C ARG A 36 74.32 40.35 2.90
N ASN A 37 73.13 40.96 2.84
CA ASN A 37 72.31 41.38 3.98
C ASN A 37 72.11 40.28 5.06
N CYS A 38 72.99 40.27 6.06
CA CYS A 38 73.05 39.28 7.15
C CYS A 38 71.92 39.41 8.19
N SER A 39 71.13 40.49 8.10
CA SER A 39 70.12 40.86 9.09
C SER A 39 69.05 39.80 9.38
N THR A 40 68.70 38.96 8.39
CA THR A 40 67.66 37.93 8.55
C THR A 40 68.15 36.76 9.40
N CYS A 41 69.42 36.35 9.21
CA CYS A 41 70.02 35.26 9.97
C CYS A 41 70.18 35.67 11.44
N GLU A 42 70.73 36.86 11.69
CA GLU A 42 70.92 37.41 13.03
C GLU A 42 69.58 37.61 13.76
N ARG A 43 68.54 38.12 13.08
CA ARG A 43 67.20 38.25 13.68
C ARG A 43 66.60 36.90 14.07
N SER A 44 66.90 35.84 13.32
CA SER A 44 66.44 34.48 13.66
C SER A 44 67.29 33.79 14.73
N GLY A 45 68.27 34.48 15.31
CA GLY A 45 69.16 33.96 16.36
C GLY A 45 70.36 33.16 15.84
N GLY A 46 70.64 33.20 14.53
CA GLY A 46 71.80 32.55 13.90
C GLY A 46 73.01 33.49 13.73
N ARG A 47 74.17 32.93 13.40
CA ARG A 47 75.37 33.69 13.02
C ARG A 47 75.68 33.52 11.53
N CYS A 48 76.00 34.62 10.86
CA CYS A 48 76.36 34.61 9.44
C CYS A 48 77.79 34.14 9.23
N GLY A 49 78.02 33.36 8.18
CA GLY A 49 79.36 33.06 7.68
C GLY A 49 79.30 32.62 6.22
N PHE A 50 80.47 32.25 5.68
CA PHE A 50 80.59 31.72 4.33
C PHE A 50 81.33 30.39 4.36
N GLU A 51 80.86 29.43 3.58
CA GLU A 51 81.52 28.16 3.32
C GLU A 51 81.51 27.94 1.81
N ASN A 52 82.66 27.65 1.19
CA ASN A 52 82.80 27.48 -0.26
C ASN A 52 82.20 28.61 -1.11
N ASN A 53 82.42 29.88 -0.73
CA ASN A 53 81.85 31.08 -1.38
C ASN A 53 80.32 31.26 -1.29
N GLU A 54 79.60 30.45 -0.52
CA GLU A 54 78.15 30.63 -0.30
C GLU A 54 77.84 31.13 1.11
N PHE A 55 76.83 31.99 1.22
CA PHE A 55 76.35 32.50 2.50
C PHE A 55 75.59 31.41 3.26
N ILE A 56 75.96 31.17 4.51
CA ILE A 56 75.29 30.22 5.39
C ILE A 56 74.94 30.89 6.73
N CYS A 57 73.74 30.60 7.22
CA CYS A 57 73.28 30.96 8.55
C CYS A 57 73.50 29.80 9.52
N PHE A 58 74.44 29.94 10.44
CA PHE A 58 74.75 28.95 11.46
C PHE A 58 73.77 29.05 12.63
N CYS A 59 72.79 28.14 12.67
CA CYS A 59 71.82 28.01 13.77
C CYS A 59 72.30 27.02 14.83
N ARG A 60 71.74 27.07 16.05
CA ARG A 60 72.13 26.19 17.18
C ARG A 60 72.05 24.70 16.84
N ASP A 61 71.06 24.30 16.06
CA ASP A 61 70.80 22.92 15.69
C ASP A 61 71.57 22.49 14.43
N ARG A 62 71.54 23.28 13.34
CA ARG A 62 72.32 23.02 12.11
C ARG A 62 72.47 24.25 11.22
N PRO A 63 73.46 24.32 10.32
CA PRO A 63 73.56 25.39 9.33
C PRO A 63 72.38 25.37 8.34
N ARG A 64 71.86 26.56 7.98
CA ARG A 64 70.74 26.74 7.04
C ARG A 64 71.03 27.89 6.07
N LEU A 65 70.38 27.89 4.90
CA LEU A 65 70.64 28.86 3.83
C LEU A 65 70.14 30.30 4.12
N LYS A 66 69.19 30.49 5.06
CA LYS A 66 68.53 31.81 5.24
C LYS A 66 68.18 32.21 6.67
N SER A 67 67.47 31.36 7.43
CA SER A 67 67.05 31.64 8.82
C SER A 67 66.75 30.37 9.60
N CYS A 68 66.62 30.49 10.93
CA CYS A 68 66.45 29.38 11.86
C CYS A 68 64.99 28.94 12.12
N GLU A 69 63.98 29.46 11.42
CA GLU A 69 62.55 29.13 11.65
C GLU A 69 62.09 27.82 10.95
N ALA A 70 61.09 27.10 11.51
CA ALA A 70 60.54 25.84 11.01
C ALA A 70 59.08 26.00 10.50
N GLY A 71 58.77 25.52 9.28
CA GLY A 71 57.53 25.85 8.54
C GLY A 71 56.24 25.10 8.93
N SER A 72 55.08 25.78 8.80
CA SER A 72 53.74 25.42 9.35
C SER A 72 52.61 25.26 8.32
N SER A 73 52.83 24.61 7.16
CA SER A 73 51.87 24.62 6.03
C SER A 73 50.81 23.50 5.99
N LEU A 74 50.84 22.49 6.86
CA LEU A 74 49.95 21.30 6.77
C LEU A 74 48.59 21.43 7.49
N ASN A 75 48.44 22.33 8.47
CA ASN A 75 47.24 22.41 9.31
C ASN A 75 46.07 23.23 8.72
N VAL A 76 46.32 24.10 7.73
CA VAL A 76 45.29 24.99 7.16
C VAL A 76 44.37 24.24 6.19
N ARG A 77 44.93 23.34 5.36
CA ARG A 77 44.14 22.57 4.37
C ARG A 77 43.10 21.65 5.03
N ARG A 78 43.43 20.98 6.14
CA ARG A 78 42.48 20.13 6.88
C ARG A 78 41.30 20.92 7.45
N LYS A 79 41.53 22.13 7.95
CA LYS A 79 40.45 22.98 8.48
C LYS A 79 39.47 23.43 7.40
N ILE A 80 39.95 23.75 6.20
CA ILE A 80 39.09 24.17 5.07
C ILE A 80 38.16 23.04 4.62
N ILE A 81 38.66 21.80 4.50
CA ILE A 81 37.86 20.65 4.05
C ILE A 81 36.71 20.36 5.02
N ILE A 82 36.94 20.46 6.33
CA ILE A 82 35.91 20.22 7.35
C ILE A 82 34.79 21.27 7.28
N ILE A 83 35.15 22.56 7.09
CA ILE A 83 34.16 23.65 6.98
C ILE A 83 33.26 23.48 5.77
N ILE A 84 33.84 23.10 4.61
CA ILE A 84 33.06 22.86 3.39
C ILE A 84 32.08 21.69 3.59
N GLY A 85 32.51 20.60 4.22
CA GLY A 85 31.65 19.43 4.47
C GLY A 85 30.42 19.75 5.35
N VAL A 86 30.58 20.59 6.38
CA VAL A 86 29.48 20.96 7.29
C VAL A 86 28.43 21.87 6.62
N LEU A 87 28.86 22.78 5.74
CA LEU A 87 27.96 23.67 5.01
C LEU A 87 27.09 22.91 3.99
N PHE A 88 27.68 21.96 3.24
CA PHE A 88 26.91 21.14 2.30
C PHE A 88 25.98 20.14 3.01
N GLY A 89 26.41 19.57 4.14
CA GLY A 89 25.57 18.66 4.94
C GLY A 89 24.33 19.35 5.51
N SER A 90 24.48 20.56 6.05
CA SER A 90 23.37 21.33 6.64
C SER A 90 22.35 21.81 5.61
N ALA A 91 22.79 22.23 4.42
CA ALA A 91 21.90 22.60 3.32
C ALA A 91 21.06 21.42 2.81
N GLY A 92 21.67 20.22 2.71
CA GLY A 92 20.96 19.00 2.32
C GLY A 92 19.87 18.59 3.32
N ILE A 93 20.15 18.69 4.62
CA ILE A 93 19.16 18.43 5.68
C ILE A 93 18.01 19.45 5.61
N LEU A 94 18.31 20.73 5.42
CA LEU A 94 17.29 21.77 5.29
C LEU A 94 16.38 21.49 4.07
N PHE A 95 16.97 21.08 2.94
CA PHE A 95 16.24 20.74 1.73
C PHE A 95 15.32 19.54 1.92
N ILE A 96 15.79 18.48 2.60
CA ILE A 96 14.97 17.33 2.97
C ILE A 96 13.84 17.75 3.92
N CYS A 97 14.12 18.58 4.93
CA CYS A 97 13.10 19.10 5.85
C CYS A 97 12.03 19.92 5.11
N VAL A 98 12.41 20.74 4.12
CA VAL A 98 11.47 21.49 3.27
C VAL A 98 10.64 20.55 2.39
N ILE A 99 11.23 19.48 1.83
CA ILE A 99 10.49 18.45 1.08
C ILE A 99 9.50 17.72 1.99
N LEU A 100 9.90 17.34 3.20
CA LEU A 100 9.03 16.65 4.15
C LEU A 100 7.92 17.57 4.67
N TYR A 101 8.22 18.85 4.91
CA TYR A 101 7.26 19.87 5.31
C TYR A 101 6.26 20.18 4.18
N SER A 102 6.73 20.35 2.95
CA SER A 102 5.86 20.57 1.78
C SER A 102 4.99 19.34 1.48
N ARG A 103 5.50 18.11 1.65
CA ARG A 103 4.71 16.87 1.57
C ARG A 103 3.67 16.75 2.69
N ARG A 104 4.01 17.13 3.92
CA ARG A 104 3.04 17.19 5.04
C ARG A 104 1.97 18.25 4.82
N LYS A 105 2.33 19.42 4.29
CA LYS A 105 1.38 20.47 3.93
C LYS A 105 0.50 20.03 2.75
N ALA A 106 1.04 19.44 1.69
CA ALA A 106 0.26 18.88 0.58
C ALA A 106 -0.66 17.71 1.01
N SER A 107 -0.29 16.98 2.06
CA SER A 107 -1.14 15.96 2.68
C SER A 107 -2.23 16.54 3.59
N SER A 108 -2.10 17.78 4.05
CA SER A 108 -2.98 18.45 5.02
C SER A 108 -3.79 19.62 4.41
N THR A 109 -3.52 20.02 3.16
CA THR A 109 -4.20 21.17 2.55
C THR A 109 -5.42 20.71 1.78
N THR A 110 -6.57 21.17 2.29
CA THR A 110 -7.87 21.29 1.64
C THR A 110 -7.71 21.51 0.13
N THR A 111 -8.17 20.56 -0.68
CA THR A 111 -8.24 20.74 -2.14
C THR A 111 -9.01 22.02 -2.45
N PRO A 112 -8.47 22.93 -3.28
CA PRO A 112 -9.10 24.23 -3.54
C PRO A 112 -10.48 24.02 -4.17
N ILE A 113 -11.45 24.85 -3.75
CA ILE A 113 -12.89 24.73 -4.08
C ILE A 113 -13.13 24.59 -5.60
N PHE A 114 -12.33 25.27 -6.43
CA PHE A 114 -12.44 25.20 -7.89
C PHE A 114 -12.09 23.81 -8.45
N LEU A 115 -11.02 23.18 -7.95
CA LEU A 115 -10.64 21.82 -8.31
C LEU A 115 -11.67 20.80 -7.80
N LYS A 116 -12.24 21.01 -6.61
CA LYS A 116 -13.37 20.19 -6.11
C LYS A 116 -14.62 20.32 -6.99
N LYS A 117 -14.94 21.53 -7.44
CA LYS A 117 -16.10 21.79 -8.32
C LYS A 117 -15.92 21.12 -9.67
N LYS A 118 -14.73 21.22 -10.26
CA LYS A 118 -14.38 20.53 -11.51
C LYS A 118 -14.41 19.01 -11.35
N HIS A 119 -13.84 18.47 -10.27
CA HIS A 119 -13.85 17.03 -9.98
C HIS A 119 -15.25 16.46 -9.78
N ASN A 120 -16.11 17.15 -9.01
CA ASN A 120 -17.51 16.76 -8.86
C ASN A 120 -18.25 16.79 -10.21
N GLN A 121 -17.89 17.71 -11.11
CA GLN A 121 -18.46 17.79 -12.45
C GLN A 121 -17.98 16.64 -13.36
N ASP A 122 -16.72 16.23 -13.25
CA ASP A 122 -16.19 15.06 -13.97
C ASP A 122 -16.83 13.75 -13.45
N LEU A 123 -17.02 13.64 -12.13
CA LEU A 123 -17.75 12.55 -11.50
C LEU A 123 -19.24 12.54 -11.92
N GLU A 124 -19.86 13.71 -12.05
CA GLU A 124 -21.22 13.84 -12.57
C GLU A 124 -21.33 13.38 -14.03
N VAL A 125 -20.39 13.77 -14.88
CA VAL A 125 -20.31 13.29 -16.26
C VAL A 125 -20.11 11.78 -16.29
N PHE A 126 -19.27 11.25 -15.39
CA PHE A 126 -19.10 9.81 -15.24
C PHE A 126 -20.42 9.12 -14.88
N ILE A 127 -21.12 9.55 -13.81
CA ILE A 127 -22.41 8.95 -13.38
C ILE A 127 -23.45 9.04 -14.50
N ARG A 128 -23.56 10.19 -15.18
CA ARG A 128 -24.49 10.41 -16.30
C ARG A 128 -24.20 9.49 -17.48
N ASN A 129 -22.94 9.23 -17.78
CA ASN A 129 -22.53 8.39 -18.91
C ASN A 129 -22.58 6.89 -18.60
N HIS A 130 -22.64 6.51 -17.32
CA HIS A 130 -22.36 5.13 -16.88
C HIS A 130 -23.47 4.49 -16.03
N GLY A 131 -24.40 5.24 -15.45
CA GLY A 131 -25.54 4.72 -14.68
C GLY A 131 -26.86 4.80 -15.46
N PRO A 132 -27.85 3.93 -15.17
CA PRO A 132 -29.21 4.15 -15.64
C PRO A 132 -29.74 5.46 -15.06
N LEU A 133 -30.49 6.17 -15.89
CA LEU A 133 -31.03 7.53 -15.73
C LEU A 133 -31.97 7.75 -14.52
N ALA A 134 -32.00 6.86 -13.52
CA ALA A 134 -33.06 6.74 -12.52
C ALA A 134 -32.66 7.04 -11.05
N LEU A 135 -31.38 7.19 -10.71
CA LEU A 135 -30.99 7.48 -9.32
C LEU A 135 -31.32 8.91 -8.92
N LYS A 136 -32.05 9.08 -7.81
CA LYS A 136 -32.42 10.41 -7.31
C LYS A 136 -31.24 11.10 -6.64
N ARG A 137 -31.02 12.36 -6.99
CA ARG A 137 -30.05 13.21 -6.31
C ARG A 137 -30.71 13.94 -5.15
N TYR A 138 -30.09 13.86 -3.99
CA TYR A 138 -30.47 14.59 -2.79
C TYR A 138 -29.44 15.68 -2.50
N ASN A 139 -29.88 16.77 -1.88
CA ASN A 139 -28.97 17.74 -1.28
C ASN A 139 -28.75 17.41 0.21
N LEU A 140 -27.75 18.03 0.85
CA LEU A 140 -27.43 17.75 2.24
C LEU A 140 -28.58 18.13 3.19
N SER A 141 -29.42 19.11 2.83
CA SER A 141 -30.59 19.49 3.62
C SER A 141 -31.65 18.39 3.63
N ASP A 142 -31.85 17.70 2.51
CA ASP A 142 -32.74 16.54 2.39
C ASP A 142 -32.21 15.38 3.23
N VAL A 143 -30.89 15.13 3.16
CA VAL A 143 -30.23 14.09 3.96
C VAL A 143 -30.39 14.36 5.46
N LYS A 144 -30.23 15.60 5.91
CA LYS A 144 -30.46 15.99 7.31
C LYS A 144 -31.92 15.78 7.72
N LYS A 145 -32.88 16.18 6.87
CA LYS A 145 -34.30 15.97 7.14
C LYS A 145 -34.67 14.49 7.22
N MET A 146 -34.23 13.67 6.26
CA MET A 146 -34.59 12.24 6.23
C MET A 146 -33.99 11.46 7.39
N THR A 147 -32.84 11.86 7.92
CA THR A 147 -32.15 11.20 9.04
C THR A 147 -32.48 11.82 10.41
N ASN A 148 -33.40 12.79 10.45
CA ASN A 148 -33.66 13.58 11.65
C ASN A 148 -32.37 14.12 12.30
N PHE A 149 -31.53 14.78 11.49
CA PHE A 149 -30.21 15.28 11.85
C PHE A 149 -29.24 14.18 12.33
N PHE A 150 -29.22 13.04 11.62
CA PHE A 150 -28.31 11.92 11.91
C PHE A 150 -28.50 11.32 13.32
N LYS A 151 -29.74 11.29 13.82
CA LYS A 151 -30.07 10.85 15.18
C LYS A 151 -29.87 9.34 15.37
N ASP A 152 -30.42 8.54 14.47
CA ASP A 152 -30.53 7.09 14.65
C ASP A 152 -29.39 6.37 13.94
N LYS A 153 -28.25 6.21 14.63
CA LYS A 153 -27.09 5.47 14.09
C LYS A 153 -27.37 3.97 14.06
N LEU A 154 -27.22 3.34 12.90
CA LEU A 154 -27.37 1.90 12.70
C LEU A 154 -26.04 1.14 12.85
N GLY A 155 -24.94 1.77 12.45
CA GLY A 155 -23.61 1.14 12.49
C GLY A 155 -22.51 2.07 12.02
N GLN A 156 -21.26 1.66 12.25
CA GLN A 156 -20.07 2.36 11.77
C GLN A 156 -19.02 1.32 11.40
N GLY A 157 -18.43 1.47 10.21
CA GLY A 157 -17.34 0.63 9.73
C GLY A 157 -16.23 1.48 9.11
N GLY A 158 -15.26 0.82 8.47
CA GLY A 158 -14.17 1.49 7.75
C GLY A 158 -14.66 2.48 6.69
N TYR A 159 -15.80 2.17 6.07
CA TYR A 159 -16.37 2.91 4.94
C TYR A 159 -17.31 4.06 5.32
N GLY A 160 -17.54 4.28 6.61
CA GLY A 160 -18.41 5.37 7.08
C GLY A 160 -19.41 4.98 8.17
N ILE A 161 -20.38 5.87 8.35
CA ILE A 161 -21.45 5.72 9.36
C ILE A 161 -22.78 5.57 8.64
N VAL A 162 -23.58 4.59 9.08
CA VAL A 162 -24.90 4.33 8.52
C VAL A 162 -25.97 4.80 9.52
N TYR A 163 -26.94 5.57 9.03
CA TYR A 163 -28.06 6.08 9.81
C TYR A 163 -29.38 5.54 9.29
N LYS A 164 -30.34 5.35 10.18
CA LYS A 164 -31.73 5.12 9.80
C LYS A 164 -32.34 6.45 9.36
N GLY A 165 -33.15 6.40 8.31
CA GLY A 165 -33.90 7.56 7.85
C GLY A 165 -35.27 7.18 7.33
N LYS A 166 -36.03 8.20 6.96
CA LYS A 166 -37.37 8.10 6.40
C LYS A 166 -37.55 9.13 5.30
N LEU A 167 -37.95 8.69 4.11
CA LEU A 167 -38.32 9.57 3.01
C LEU A 167 -39.68 10.25 3.30
N GLN A 168 -40.01 11.29 2.54
CA GLN A 168 -41.26 12.05 2.73
C GLN A 168 -42.53 11.20 2.59
N ASN A 169 -42.50 10.18 1.73
CA ASN A 169 -43.59 9.21 1.57
C ASN A 169 -43.67 8.18 2.70
N GLY A 170 -42.78 8.26 3.69
CA GLY A 170 -42.70 7.37 4.82
C GLY A 170 -41.86 6.11 4.63
N HIS A 171 -41.28 5.92 3.45
CA HIS A 171 -40.39 4.79 3.15
C HIS A 171 -39.11 4.84 4.00
N LEU A 172 -38.77 3.74 4.65
CA LEU A 172 -37.58 3.66 5.50
C LEU A 172 -36.31 3.47 4.66
N VAL A 173 -35.26 4.18 5.03
CA VAL A 173 -33.98 4.15 4.30
C VAL A 173 -32.79 3.97 5.23
N ALA A 174 -31.72 3.41 4.70
CA ALA A 174 -30.40 3.41 5.31
C ALA A 174 -29.52 4.44 4.60
N VAL A 175 -28.95 5.37 5.36
CA VAL A 175 -28.17 6.51 4.87
C VAL A 175 -26.72 6.31 5.27
N LYS A 176 -25.89 5.86 4.32
CA LYS A 176 -24.44 5.65 4.50
C LYS A 176 -23.71 6.95 4.20
N VAL A 177 -23.16 7.58 5.23
CA VAL A 177 -22.31 8.78 5.14
C VAL A 177 -20.87 8.33 5.14
N MET A 178 -20.17 8.53 4.02
CA MET A 178 -18.76 8.14 3.91
C MET A 178 -17.87 9.16 4.62
N GLN A 179 -16.72 8.69 5.11
CA GLN A 179 -15.73 9.57 5.72
C GLN A 179 -15.06 10.45 4.64
N ALA A 180 -14.25 11.43 5.06
CA ALA A 180 -13.56 12.35 4.16
C ALA A 180 -12.06 12.00 4.06
N SER A 181 -11.75 10.74 3.76
CA SER A 181 -10.41 10.23 3.48
C SER A 181 -10.15 10.12 1.97
N LYS A 182 -8.89 9.97 1.55
CA LYS A 182 -8.53 9.88 0.12
C LYS A 182 -9.04 8.59 -0.56
N GLY A 183 -9.23 7.49 0.18
CA GLY A 183 -9.77 6.24 -0.36
C GLY A 183 -11.29 6.27 -0.57
N ASP A 184 -11.98 7.08 0.24
CA ASP A 184 -13.45 7.11 0.32
C ASP A 184 -14.09 7.64 -0.97
N GLU A 185 -13.36 8.44 -1.75
CA GLU A 185 -13.83 8.92 -3.05
C GLU A 185 -13.85 7.81 -4.10
N GLU A 186 -12.81 6.97 -4.17
CA GLU A 186 -12.80 5.84 -5.10
C GLU A 186 -13.90 4.83 -4.75
N GLU A 187 -14.08 4.55 -3.45
CA GLU A 187 -15.14 3.65 -2.98
C GLU A 187 -16.53 4.19 -3.30
N PHE A 188 -16.79 5.48 -3.10
CA PHE A 188 -18.06 6.10 -3.49
C PHE A 188 -18.33 5.91 -4.99
N ILE A 189 -17.30 6.15 -5.82
CA ILE A 189 -17.40 6.02 -7.28
C ILE A 189 -17.66 4.56 -7.65
N ASN A 190 -16.91 3.61 -7.08
CA ASN A 190 -17.07 2.19 -7.31
C ASN A 190 -18.47 1.70 -6.93
N GLU A 191 -18.97 2.16 -5.78
CA GLU A 191 -20.27 1.80 -5.25
C GLU A 191 -21.37 2.31 -6.20
N VAL A 192 -21.39 3.62 -6.52
CA VAL A 192 -22.37 4.21 -7.46
C VAL A 192 -22.25 3.60 -8.85
N ALA A 193 -21.04 3.42 -9.38
CA ALA A 193 -20.83 2.83 -10.71
C ALA A 193 -21.36 1.41 -10.77
N SER A 194 -21.12 0.61 -9.75
CA SER A 194 -21.47 -0.81 -9.75
C SER A 194 -22.95 -1.00 -9.44
N ILE A 195 -23.42 -0.51 -8.30
CA ILE A 195 -24.79 -0.78 -7.83
C ILE A 195 -25.86 -0.15 -8.72
N SER A 196 -25.57 1.01 -9.34
CA SER A 196 -26.55 1.66 -10.22
C SER A 196 -26.95 0.79 -11.40
N ARG A 197 -26.09 -0.15 -11.83
CA ARG A 197 -26.35 -1.05 -12.97
C ARG A 197 -27.04 -2.34 -12.58
N THR A 198 -27.40 -2.48 -11.30
CA THR A 198 -27.99 -3.70 -10.76
C THR A 198 -29.48 -3.50 -10.49
N SER A 199 -30.26 -4.52 -10.80
CA SER A 199 -31.66 -4.64 -10.43
C SER A 199 -31.97 -6.11 -10.25
N HIS A 200 -31.91 -6.58 -9.01
CA HIS A 200 -32.08 -7.99 -8.68
C HIS A 200 -32.61 -8.15 -7.27
N VAL A 201 -33.44 -9.19 -7.05
CA VAL A 201 -34.13 -9.42 -5.78
C VAL A 201 -33.16 -9.67 -4.62
N ASN A 202 -31.96 -10.15 -4.91
CA ASN A 202 -30.90 -10.44 -3.92
C ASN A 202 -29.78 -9.40 -3.86
N ILE A 203 -30.02 -8.18 -4.35
CA ILE A 203 -29.08 -7.06 -4.25
C ILE A 203 -29.81 -5.89 -3.61
N VAL A 204 -29.13 -5.13 -2.74
CA VAL A 204 -29.71 -3.95 -2.09
C VAL A 204 -30.01 -2.86 -3.12
N THR A 205 -31.16 -2.21 -3.02
CA THR A 205 -31.51 -1.09 -3.91
C THR A 205 -30.83 0.20 -3.44
N LEU A 206 -30.00 0.80 -4.31
CA LEU A 206 -29.60 2.19 -4.15
C LEU A 206 -30.74 3.09 -4.66
N LEU A 207 -31.31 3.91 -3.80
CA LEU A 207 -32.40 4.83 -4.12
C LEU A 207 -31.88 6.18 -4.62
N GLY A 208 -30.68 6.56 -4.18
CA GLY A 208 -30.10 7.83 -4.53
C GLY A 208 -28.81 8.14 -3.80
N PHE A 209 -28.26 9.31 -4.07
CA PHE A 209 -27.01 9.76 -3.48
C PHE A 209 -27.02 11.28 -3.26
N CYS A 210 -26.12 11.74 -2.39
CA CYS A 210 -25.79 13.15 -2.22
C CYS A 210 -24.29 13.34 -2.45
N LEU A 211 -23.98 14.29 -3.34
CA LEU A 211 -22.64 14.72 -3.69
C LEU A 211 -22.57 16.25 -3.52
N GLU A 212 -22.14 16.70 -2.34
CA GLU A 212 -22.09 18.12 -1.98
C GLU A 212 -20.81 18.43 -1.19
N GLY A 213 -19.93 19.26 -1.77
CA GLY A 213 -18.62 19.54 -1.16
C GLY A 213 -17.77 18.28 -0.99
N ASP A 214 -17.37 18.01 0.25
CA ASP A 214 -16.68 16.79 0.70
C ASP A 214 -17.64 15.70 1.20
N LYS A 215 -18.95 15.96 1.22
CA LYS A 215 -19.95 14.99 1.66
C LYS A 215 -20.28 14.05 0.51
N ARG A 216 -20.14 12.75 0.81
CA ARG A 216 -20.50 11.62 -0.03
C ARG A 216 -21.49 10.79 0.76
N VAL A 217 -22.72 10.70 0.28
CA VAL A 217 -23.80 9.98 0.98
C VAL A 217 -24.53 9.09 0.00
N LEU A 218 -24.82 7.87 0.42
CA LEU A 218 -25.58 6.88 -0.32
C LEU A 218 -26.87 6.56 0.46
N ILE A 219 -27.99 6.47 -0.25
CA ILE A 219 -29.31 6.24 0.32
C ILE A 219 -29.84 4.92 -0.23
N TYR A 220 -30.02 3.95 0.66
CA TYR A 220 -30.46 2.59 0.36
C TYR A 220 -31.84 2.30 0.94
N ASP A 221 -32.51 1.27 0.42
CA ASP A 221 -33.61 0.62 1.13
C ASP A 221 -33.16 0.14 2.51
N PHE A 222 -33.99 0.36 3.54
CA PHE A 222 -33.69 -0.10 4.89
C PHE A 222 -34.00 -1.59 5.05
N MET A 223 -32.99 -2.35 5.50
CA MET A 223 -33.11 -3.79 5.78
C MET A 223 -33.39 -3.99 7.26
N VAL A 224 -34.63 -4.35 7.59
CA VAL A 224 -35.15 -4.36 8.97
C VAL A 224 -34.46 -5.37 9.88
N ASN A 225 -34.01 -6.51 9.32
CA ASN A 225 -33.34 -7.56 10.08
C ASN A 225 -31.81 -7.35 10.15
N GLY A 226 -31.28 -6.30 9.51
CA GLY A 226 -29.85 -5.98 9.55
C GLY A 226 -28.99 -7.00 8.77
N SER A 227 -27.74 -7.18 9.20
CA SER A 227 -26.78 -8.09 8.58
C SER A 227 -26.97 -9.55 9.03
N LEU A 228 -26.61 -10.47 8.16
CA LEU A 228 -26.59 -11.91 8.41
C LEU A 228 -25.63 -12.28 9.55
N GLU A 229 -24.54 -11.53 9.72
CA GLU A 229 -23.57 -11.73 10.81
C GLU A 229 -24.23 -11.85 12.20
N LYS A 230 -25.27 -11.05 12.46
CA LYS A 230 -26.01 -11.06 13.74
C LYS A 230 -26.61 -12.42 14.09
N PHE A 231 -26.84 -13.26 13.09
CA PHE A 231 -27.48 -14.56 13.20
C PHE A 231 -26.50 -15.74 13.05
N ILE A 232 -25.22 -15.45 12.82
CA ILE A 232 -24.15 -16.46 12.74
C ILE A 232 -23.23 -16.35 13.95
N ASN A 233 -23.07 -15.16 14.52
CA ASN A 233 -22.13 -14.93 15.62
C ASN A 233 -22.58 -15.60 16.94
N HIS A 234 -21.62 -16.17 17.66
CA HIS A 234 -21.79 -17.08 18.79
C HIS A 234 -22.45 -16.45 20.01
N GLU A 235 -22.25 -15.14 20.24
CA GLU A 235 -22.78 -14.44 21.43
C GLU A 235 -24.32 -14.41 21.45
N ASN A 236 -24.98 -14.62 20.30
CA ASN A 236 -26.45 -14.65 20.17
C ASN A 236 -26.97 -16.02 19.72
N ALA A 237 -26.17 -17.10 19.76
CA ALA A 237 -26.47 -18.39 19.13
C ALA A 237 -27.82 -19.01 19.55
N LEU A 238 -28.24 -18.83 20.82
CA LEU A 238 -29.54 -19.32 21.30
C LEU A 238 -30.73 -18.55 20.68
N GLN A 239 -30.61 -17.24 20.47
CA GLN A 239 -31.64 -16.43 19.80
C GLN A 239 -31.60 -16.60 18.27
N ALA A 240 -30.40 -16.74 17.71
CA ALA A 240 -30.18 -16.95 16.27
C ALA A 240 -30.67 -18.32 15.80
N ASN A 241 -30.50 -19.39 16.60
CA ASN A 241 -31.07 -20.71 16.31
C ASN A 241 -32.60 -20.72 16.43
N GLN A 242 -33.17 -19.88 17.31
CA GLN A 242 -34.63 -19.69 17.41
C GLN A 242 -35.19 -18.85 16.24
N GLN A 243 -34.42 -17.91 15.67
CA GLN A 243 -34.87 -17.04 14.57
C GLN A 243 -34.56 -17.56 13.17
N LEU A 244 -33.39 -18.17 12.94
CA LEU A 244 -32.97 -18.68 11.63
C LEU A 244 -32.57 -20.16 11.76
N GLY A 245 -33.52 -21.06 11.49
CA GLY A 245 -33.23 -22.49 11.33
C GLY A 245 -32.39 -22.79 10.09
N TRP A 246 -31.83 -24.00 9.99
CA TRP A 246 -31.01 -24.45 8.86
C TRP A 246 -31.68 -24.27 7.49
N ASN A 247 -32.98 -24.54 7.40
CA ASN A 247 -33.76 -24.32 6.17
C ASN A 247 -33.69 -22.87 5.69
N LYS A 248 -33.74 -21.90 6.61
CA LYS A 248 -33.71 -20.49 6.27
C LYS A 248 -32.30 -20.02 5.90
N LEU A 249 -31.28 -20.52 6.61
CA LEU A 249 -29.87 -20.29 6.23
C LEU A 249 -29.54 -20.83 4.84
N TYR A 250 -30.05 -22.01 4.52
CA TYR A 250 -29.92 -22.60 3.20
C TYR A 250 -30.57 -21.70 2.13
N GLN A 251 -31.80 -21.23 2.36
CA GLN A 251 -32.46 -20.28 1.45
C GLN A 251 -31.68 -18.97 1.29
N ILE A 252 -31.08 -18.47 2.39
CA ILE A 252 -30.21 -17.29 2.37
C ILE A 252 -28.97 -17.55 1.50
N LEU A 253 -28.28 -18.68 1.67
CA LEU A 253 -27.12 -19.05 0.87
C LEU A 253 -27.46 -19.16 -0.62
N VAL A 254 -28.57 -19.83 -0.95
CA VAL A 254 -29.08 -19.91 -2.32
C VAL A 254 -29.39 -18.51 -2.89
N GLY A 255 -30.03 -17.64 -2.10
CA GLY A 255 -30.32 -16.27 -2.51
C GLY A 255 -29.06 -15.43 -2.76
N VAL A 256 -28.04 -15.54 -1.90
CA VAL A 256 -26.74 -14.89 -2.12
C VAL A 256 -26.08 -15.45 -3.38
N ALA A 257 -26.13 -16.77 -3.60
CA ALA A 257 -25.57 -17.39 -4.79
C ALA A 257 -26.23 -16.88 -6.08
N ARG A 258 -27.56 -16.72 -6.08
CA ARG A 258 -28.32 -16.09 -7.19
C ARG A 258 -27.93 -14.64 -7.42
N GLY A 259 -27.77 -13.86 -6.34
CA GLY A 259 -27.28 -12.48 -6.43
C GLY A 259 -25.89 -12.39 -7.08
N LEU A 260 -24.96 -13.26 -6.70
CA LEU A 260 -23.62 -13.32 -7.29
C LEU A 260 -23.63 -13.81 -8.74
N GLU A 261 -24.45 -14.81 -9.07
CA GLU A 261 -24.63 -15.27 -10.46
C GLU A 261 -25.08 -14.12 -11.36
N TYR A 262 -26.05 -13.33 -10.88
CA TYR A 262 -26.50 -12.13 -11.57
C TYR A 262 -25.37 -11.11 -11.76
N LEU A 263 -24.55 -10.81 -10.74
CA LEU A 263 -23.41 -9.90 -10.89
C LEU A 263 -22.36 -10.42 -11.89
N HIS A 264 -22.12 -11.73 -11.90
CA HIS A 264 -21.05 -12.35 -12.70
C HIS A 264 -21.44 -12.53 -14.17
N ARG A 265 -22.73 -12.77 -14.45
CA ARG A 265 -23.25 -13.16 -15.78
C ARG A 265 -24.54 -12.44 -16.18
N GLY A 266 -25.46 -12.21 -15.25
CA GLY A 266 -26.77 -11.58 -15.50
C GLY A 266 -26.70 -10.08 -15.84
N CYS A 267 -25.74 -9.35 -15.30
CA CYS A 267 -25.53 -7.93 -15.60
C CYS A 267 -24.92 -7.71 -17.00
N ASN A 268 -25.31 -6.61 -17.65
CA ASN A 268 -24.72 -6.19 -18.94
C ASN A 268 -23.20 -6.03 -18.85
N THR A 269 -22.74 -5.46 -17.74
CA THR A 269 -21.32 -5.40 -17.35
C THR A 269 -21.10 -6.38 -16.21
N ARG A 270 -20.09 -7.25 -16.33
CA ARG A 270 -19.73 -8.16 -15.22
C ARG A 270 -19.27 -7.31 -14.03
N ILE A 271 -19.74 -7.61 -12.83
CA ILE A 271 -19.31 -6.95 -11.60
C ILE A 271 -18.68 -8.02 -10.70
N VAL A 272 -17.48 -7.76 -10.20
CA VAL A 272 -16.84 -8.57 -9.16
C VAL A 272 -16.89 -7.77 -7.85
N HIS A 273 -17.44 -8.35 -6.80
CA HIS A 273 -17.80 -7.66 -5.56
C HIS A 273 -16.58 -7.42 -4.63
N PHE A 274 -15.70 -8.41 -4.50
CA PHE A 274 -14.50 -8.45 -3.65
C PHE A 274 -14.70 -8.39 -2.13
N ASP A 275 -15.91 -8.10 -1.62
CA ASP A 275 -16.18 -8.08 -0.18
C ASP A 275 -17.41 -8.88 0.24
N ILE A 276 -17.51 -10.14 -0.20
CA ILE A 276 -18.58 -11.04 0.23
C ILE A 276 -18.25 -11.65 1.60
N LYS A 277 -19.12 -11.39 2.58
CA LYS A 277 -19.02 -11.83 3.98
C LYS A 277 -20.38 -11.64 4.67
N PRO A 278 -20.65 -12.30 5.82
CA PRO A 278 -21.91 -12.12 6.56
C PRO A 278 -22.32 -10.68 6.87
N HIS A 279 -21.35 -9.79 7.11
CA HIS A 279 -21.59 -8.38 7.41
C HIS A 279 -22.26 -7.62 6.26
N ASN A 280 -21.96 -8.02 5.02
CA ASN A 280 -22.43 -7.36 3.80
C ASN A 280 -23.64 -8.05 3.18
N ILE A 281 -24.16 -9.11 3.80
CA ILE A 281 -25.43 -9.73 3.44
C ILE A 281 -26.50 -9.18 4.37
N LEU A 282 -27.32 -8.27 3.88
CA LEU A 282 -28.44 -7.71 4.65
C LEU A 282 -29.70 -8.55 4.47
N LEU A 283 -30.63 -8.46 5.42
CA LEU A 283 -31.85 -9.25 5.45
C LEU A 283 -33.07 -8.32 5.48
N ASP A 284 -33.96 -8.48 4.50
CA ASP A 284 -35.24 -7.79 4.48
C ASP A 284 -36.24 -8.41 5.50
N ALA A 285 -37.48 -7.92 5.53
CA ALA A 285 -38.50 -8.34 6.49
C ALA A 285 -38.79 -9.84 6.44
N ASP A 286 -38.66 -10.46 5.27
CA ASP A 286 -38.90 -11.88 5.05
C ASP A 286 -37.61 -12.71 5.20
N PHE A 287 -36.55 -12.10 5.72
CA PHE A 287 -35.19 -12.67 5.79
C PHE A 287 -34.65 -13.09 4.42
N SER A 288 -35.06 -12.40 3.35
CA SER A 288 -34.45 -12.60 2.05
C SER A 288 -33.13 -11.83 1.98
N PRO A 289 -32.05 -12.45 1.46
CA PRO A 289 -30.73 -11.83 1.46
C PRO A 289 -30.61 -10.75 0.40
N LYS A 290 -29.93 -9.66 0.74
CA LYS A 290 -29.51 -8.57 -0.15
C LYS A 290 -28.00 -8.38 -0.02
N ILE A 291 -27.28 -8.62 -1.11
CA ILE A 291 -25.86 -8.27 -1.19
C ILE A 291 -25.74 -6.74 -1.16
N SER A 292 -24.86 -6.23 -0.31
CA SER A 292 -24.63 -4.81 -0.08
C SER A 292 -23.13 -4.48 -0.04
N ASP A 293 -22.81 -3.19 0.06
CA ASP A 293 -21.45 -2.66 0.17
C ASP A 293 -20.55 -2.90 -1.06
N PHE A 294 -20.85 -2.15 -2.12
CA PHE A 294 -20.15 -2.26 -3.40
C PHE A 294 -18.92 -1.32 -3.49
N GLY A 295 -18.42 -0.79 -2.36
CA GLY A 295 -17.28 0.14 -2.35
C GLY A 295 -15.99 -0.46 -2.92
N LEU A 296 -15.82 -1.78 -2.77
CA LEU A 296 -14.68 -2.53 -3.35
C LEU A 296 -15.00 -3.17 -4.71
N ALA A 297 -16.25 -3.07 -5.19
CA ALA A 297 -16.69 -3.73 -6.39
C ALA A 297 -16.00 -3.14 -7.63
N LYS A 298 -15.84 -3.97 -8.66
CA LYS A 298 -15.26 -3.53 -9.94
C LYS A 298 -16.07 -4.01 -11.13
N PRO A 299 -16.56 -3.09 -11.98
CA PRO A 299 -17.10 -3.45 -13.27
C PRO A 299 -15.97 -3.91 -14.20
N CYS A 300 -16.22 -4.98 -14.95
CA CYS A 300 -15.29 -5.58 -15.90
C CYS A 300 -15.99 -5.78 -17.25
N THR A 301 -15.26 -5.58 -18.34
CA THR A 301 -15.79 -5.89 -19.66
C THR A 301 -15.99 -7.42 -19.77
N ARG A 302 -17.07 -7.88 -20.40
CA ARG A 302 -17.36 -9.33 -20.51
C ARG A 302 -16.24 -10.13 -21.21
N LYS A 303 -15.47 -9.45 -22.08
CA LYS A 303 -14.34 -10.03 -22.83
C LYS A 303 -13.10 -10.26 -21.95
N GLU A 304 -12.97 -9.52 -20.86
CA GLU A 304 -11.89 -9.73 -19.90
C GLU A 304 -12.28 -10.84 -18.91
N SER A 305 -11.50 -11.93 -18.90
CA SER A 305 -11.62 -12.96 -17.86
C SER A 305 -10.99 -12.51 -16.53
N ASN A 306 -10.08 -11.54 -16.58
CA ASN A 306 -9.19 -11.17 -15.49
C ASN A 306 -9.40 -9.74 -15.03
N VAL A 307 -9.31 -9.52 -13.72
CA VAL A 307 -9.40 -8.19 -13.12
C VAL A 307 -7.99 -7.70 -12.80
N SER A 308 -7.60 -6.59 -13.44
CA SER A 308 -6.41 -5.84 -13.03
C SER A 308 -6.67 -5.21 -11.65
N LEU A 309 -5.78 -5.45 -10.69
CA LEU A 309 -5.86 -4.87 -9.35
C LEU A 309 -4.52 -4.19 -9.07
N LEU A 310 -4.56 -2.92 -8.69
CA LEU A 310 -3.39 -2.17 -8.26
C LEU A 310 -3.00 -2.53 -6.83
N GLU A 311 -3.99 -2.78 -5.97
CA GLU A 311 -3.81 -3.17 -4.56
C GLU A 311 -4.74 -4.35 -4.20
N ALA A 312 -4.32 -5.14 -3.21
CA ALA A 312 -5.16 -6.17 -2.63
C ALA A 312 -6.31 -5.52 -1.85
N ARG A 313 -7.52 -6.06 -1.98
CA ARG A 313 -8.73 -5.57 -1.31
C ARG A 313 -9.64 -6.71 -0.87
N GLY A 314 -10.49 -6.42 0.10
CA GLY A 314 -11.44 -7.36 0.71
C GLY A 314 -11.18 -7.52 2.21
N THR A 315 -11.95 -8.40 2.85
CA THR A 315 -11.86 -8.64 4.29
C THR A 315 -11.05 -9.89 4.64
N ILE A 316 -10.06 -9.74 5.52
CA ILE A 316 -9.23 -10.85 6.02
C ILE A 316 -10.13 -12.02 6.48
N GLY A 317 -9.79 -13.24 6.07
CA GLY A 317 -10.62 -14.44 6.26
C GLY A 317 -11.47 -14.81 5.05
N TYR A 318 -11.87 -13.84 4.21
CA TYR A 318 -12.68 -14.08 3.01
C TYR A 318 -11.94 -13.77 1.71
N ILE A 319 -10.76 -13.15 1.77
CA ILE A 319 -9.95 -12.82 0.59
C ILE A 319 -9.41 -14.10 -0.05
N ALA A 320 -9.67 -14.25 -1.35
CA ALA A 320 -9.13 -15.35 -2.14
C ALA A 320 -7.60 -15.27 -2.30
N PRO A 321 -6.86 -16.40 -2.30
CA PRO A 321 -5.41 -16.40 -2.36
C PRO A 321 -4.80 -15.60 -3.52
N GLU A 322 -5.44 -15.66 -4.69
CA GLU A 322 -4.98 -14.97 -5.90
C GLU A 322 -5.09 -13.44 -5.83
N VAL A 323 -5.89 -12.91 -4.89
CA VAL A 323 -6.09 -11.46 -4.70
C VAL A 323 -4.89 -10.83 -4.02
N PHE A 324 -4.25 -11.51 -3.06
CA PHE A 324 -3.04 -11.02 -2.40
C PHE A 324 -1.75 -11.62 -2.99
N SER A 325 -1.83 -12.73 -3.73
CA SER A 325 -0.67 -13.35 -4.38
C SER A 325 -1.01 -13.95 -5.73
N ARG A 326 -0.49 -13.35 -6.81
CA ARG A 326 -0.67 -13.80 -8.20
C ARG A 326 -0.10 -15.20 -8.48
N ASN A 327 0.69 -15.78 -7.55
CA ASN A 327 1.18 -17.15 -7.65
C ASN A 327 0.05 -18.19 -7.57
N PHE A 328 -1.10 -17.84 -6.97
CA PHE A 328 -2.25 -18.73 -6.87
C PHE A 328 -3.20 -18.65 -8.07
N GLY A 329 -2.96 -17.72 -9.01
CA GLY A 329 -3.76 -17.58 -10.23
C GLY A 329 -4.11 -16.12 -10.56
N GLN A 330 -5.05 -15.97 -11.48
CA GLN A 330 -5.53 -14.67 -11.93
C GLN A 330 -6.83 -14.29 -11.22
N VAL A 331 -6.88 -13.06 -10.73
CA VAL A 331 -8.07 -12.52 -10.07
C VAL A 331 -9.21 -12.38 -11.06
N SER A 332 -10.38 -12.88 -10.68
CA SER A 332 -11.59 -12.89 -11.51
C SER A 332 -12.84 -12.94 -10.62
N HIS A 333 -14.02 -13.11 -11.23
CA HIS A 333 -15.25 -13.41 -10.50
C HIS A 333 -15.14 -14.66 -9.59
N LYS A 334 -14.17 -15.55 -9.83
CA LYS A 334 -13.86 -16.69 -8.96
C LYS A 334 -13.34 -16.30 -7.58
N SER A 335 -12.91 -15.06 -7.39
CA SER A 335 -12.54 -14.54 -6.08
C SER A 335 -13.78 -14.33 -5.20
N ASP A 336 -14.91 -13.88 -5.77
CA ASP A 336 -16.18 -13.82 -5.03
C ASP A 336 -16.71 -15.23 -4.69
N VAL A 337 -16.47 -16.22 -5.57
CA VAL A 337 -16.84 -17.62 -5.31
C VAL A 337 -16.11 -18.12 -4.06
N TYR A 338 -14.81 -17.81 -3.93
CA TYR A 338 -14.04 -18.16 -2.73
C TYR A 338 -14.61 -17.50 -1.48
N SER A 339 -14.89 -16.20 -1.52
CA SER A 339 -15.47 -15.47 -0.40
C SER A 339 -16.85 -16.01 0.00
N TYR A 340 -17.69 -16.38 -0.98
CA TYR A 340 -18.94 -17.10 -0.76
C TYR A 340 -18.72 -18.44 -0.05
N GLY A 341 -17.73 -19.21 -0.49
CA GLY A 341 -17.36 -20.47 0.13
C GLY A 341 -16.95 -20.30 1.59
N MET A 342 -16.09 -19.33 1.89
CA MET A 342 -15.68 -19.03 3.27
C MET A 342 -16.88 -18.66 4.16
N MET A 343 -17.80 -17.83 3.67
CA MET A 343 -19.04 -17.49 4.37
C MET A 343 -19.94 -18.71 4.59
N ALA A 344 -20.10 -19.57 3.59
CA ALA A 344 -20.89 -20.80 3.73
C ALA A 344 -20.29 -21.74 4.80
N LEU A 345 -18.97 -21.88 4.82
CA LEU A 345 -18.28 -22.69 5.82
C LEU A 345 -18.36 -22.07 7.22
N GLU A 346 -18.28 -20.75 7.33
CA GLU A 346 -18.47 -20.03 8.59
C GLU A 346 -19.88 -20.24 9.14
N ILE A 347 -20.92 -20.26 8.30
CA ILE A 347 -22.29 -20.60 8.76
C ILE A 347 -22.35 -22.01 9.33
N VAL A 348 -21.63 -22.96 8.71
CA VAL A 348 -21.55 -24.34 9.20
C VAL A 348 -20.81 -24.41 10.53
N GLY A 349 -19.63 -23.78 10.67
CA GLY A 349 -18.81 -23.90 11.88
C GLY A 349 -19.16 -22.92 13.02
N GLY A 350 -19.71 -21.75 12.69
CA GLY A 350 -20.08 -20.67 13.62
C GLY A 350 -21.27 -20.96 14.51
N ARG A 351 -21.92 -22.13 14.35
CA ARG A 351 -22.95 -22.61 15.27
C ARG A 351 -22.42 -23.54 16.37
N LYS A 352 -21.09 -23.74 16.47
CA LYS A 352 -20.43 -24.49 17.54
C LYS A 352 -20.19 -23.64 18.80
N ASN A 353 -20.40 -24.20 20.00
CA ASN A 353 -19.86 -23.60 21.24
C ASN A 353 -18.32 -23.66 21.22
N HIS A 354 -17.64 -22.53 21.11
CA HIS A 354 -16.17 -22.46 21.01
C HIS A 354 -15.43 -22.69 22.34
N GLU A 355 -16.12 -23.09 23.42
CA GLU A 355 -15.52 -23.30 24.74
C GLU A 355 -14.68 -24.59 24.85
N ALA A 356 -14.81 -25.57 23.94
CA ALA A 356 -14.16 -26.86 24.12
C ALA A 356 -12.78 -27.03 23.41
N GLU A 357 -12.31 -26.09 22.59
CA GLU A 357 -11.08 -26.30 21.78
C GLU A 357 -10.04 -25.19 21.87
N MET A 358 -10.25 -24.18 22.72
CA MET A 358 -9.24 -23.12 22.92
C MET A 358 -8.10 -23.54 23.86
N SER A 359 -8.11 -24.76 24.39
CA SER A 359 -7.12 -25.25 25.36
C SER A 359 -6.11 -26.27 24.81
N SER A 360 -6.17 -26.71 23.55
CA SER A 360 -5.12 -27.60 23.03
C SER A 360 -4.94 -27.59 21.51
N SER A 361 -3.74 -27.14 21.10
CA SER A 361 -3.05 -27.29 19.81
C SER A 361 -3.26 -26.18 18.75
N SER A 362 -2.18 -25.43 18.54
CA SER A 362 -1.72 -24.77 17.29
C SER A 362 -2.69 -24.68 16.10
N GLU A 363 -2.98 -23.44 15.68
CA GLU A 363 -3.18 -22.99 14.28
C GLU A 363 -3.81 -24.01 13.30
N LYS A 364 -5.00 -24.52 13.58
CA LYS A 364 -5.71 -25.36 12.61
C LYS A 364 -6.53 -24.50 11.66
N TYR A 365 -6.16 -24.49 10.38
CA TYR A 365 -6.94 -23.83 9.31
C TYR A 365 -8.39 -24.31 9.36
N PHE A 366 -9.34 -23.39 9.55
CA PHE A 366 -10.76 -23.71 9.82
C PHE A 366 -11.37 -24.70 8.80
N PRO A 367 -11.13 -24.58 7.47
CA PRO A 367 -11.61 -25.58 6.51
C PRO A 367 -11.02 -26.99 6.67
N ASP A 368 -9.80 -27.13 7.19
CA ASP A 368 -9.21 -28.45 7.47
C ASP A 368 -9.94 -29.20 8.59
N TRP A 369 -10.61 -28.47 9.48
CA TRP A 369 -11.51 -29.06 10.47
C TRP A 369 -12.74 -29.65 9.78
N ILE A 370 -13.36 -28.93 8.83
CA ILE A 370 -14.54 -29.40 8.09
C ILE A 370 -14.24 -30.66 7.26
N TYR A 371 -13.10 -30.71 6.56
CA TYR A 371 -12.67 -31.91 5.81
C TYR A 371 -12.65 -33.16 6.68
N ARG A 372 -12.05 -33.08 7.88
CA ARG A 372 -11.93 -34.24 8.78
C ARG A 372 -13.27 -34.76 9.25
N HIS A 373 -14.23 -33.88 9.53
CA HIS A 373 -15.56 -34.30 9.98
C HIS A 373 -16.36 -34.93 8.84
N LEU A 374 -16.20 -34.44 7.60
CA LEU A 374 -16.84 -35.04 6.42
C LEU A 374 -16.26 -36.42 6.06
N GLU A 375 -14.97 -36.64 6.31
CA GLU A 375 -14.26 -37.89 5.98
C GLU A 375 -14.51 -39.01 7.00
N LEU A 376 -14.70 -38.67 8.27
CA LEU A 376 -14.88 -39.67 9.33
C LEU A 376 -16.28 -40.29 9.34
N ASP A 377 -17.25 -39.71 8.61
CA ASP A 377 -18.68 -40.04 8.68
C ASP A 377 -19.19 -40.14 10.12
N ASP A 378 -18.45 -39.54 11.06
CA ASP A 378 -18.94 -39.17 12.38
C ASP A 378 -20.20 -38.41 12.07
N GLU A 379 -21.35 -38.92 12.56
CA GLU A 379 -22.59 -38.16 12.48
C GLU A 379 -22.19 -36.74 12.86
N PHE A 380 -22.45 -35.81 11.95
CA PHE A 380 -22.05 -34.42 12.06
C PHE A 380 -22.92 -33.84 13.19
N GLU A 381 -22.70 -34.30 14.42
CA GLU A 381 -23.35 -33.99 15.68
C GLU A 381 -22.84 -32.61 16.09
N LEU A 382 -23.05 -31.65 15.19
CA LEU A 382 -22.96 -30.26 15.50
C LEU A 382 -24.18 -29.93 16.34
N ASN A 383 -23.94 -29.58 17.60
CA ASN A 383 -24.94 -29.08 18.53
C ASN A 383 -25.91 -28.10 17.82
N GLY A 384 -27.19 -28.47 17.74
CA GLY A 384 -28.24 -27.67 17.09
C GLY A 384 -28.85 -28.29 15.82
N VAL A 385 -28.34 -29.41 15.32
CA VAL A 385 -29.05 -30.25 14.35
C VAL A 385 -30.09 -31.10 15.10
N THR A 386 -31.36 -30.93 14.76
CA THR A 386 -32.48 -31.57 15.48
C THR A 386 -33.09 -32.75 14.70
N ASN A 387 -32.76 -32.91 13.42
CA ASN A 387 -33.27 -33.99 12.56
C ASN A 387 -32.33 -34.28 11.37
N ALA A 388 -32.56 -35.40 10.68
CA ALA A 388 -31.74 -35.85 9.54
C ALA A 388 -31.73 -34.84 8.37
N GLU A 389 -32.86 -34.17 8.10
CA GLU A 389 -32.97 -33.16 7.04
C GLU A 389 -31.99 -31.99 7.25
N GLN A 390 -31.88 -31.49 8.49
CA GLN A 390 -30.94 -30.42 8.83
C GLN A 390 -29.49 -30.87 8.69
N SER A 391 -29.19 -32.14 9.01
CA SER A 391 -27.87 -32.74 8.80
C SER A 391 -27.49 -32.77 7.33
N ASP A 392 -28.41 -33.22 6.46
CA ASP A 392 -28.21 -33.26 5.02
C ASP A 392 -27.97 -31.87 4.43
N ILE A 393 -28.76 -30.87 4.84
CA ILE A 393 -28.57 -29.48 4.43
C ILE A 393 -27.18 -28.97 4.83
N MET A 394 -26.78 -29.20 6.07
CA MET A 394 -25.49 -28.76 6.57
C MET A 394 -24.34 -29.45 5.81
N ARG A 395 -24.42 -30.76 5.59
CA ARG A 395 -23.45 -31.53 4.81
C ARG A 395 -23.36 -31.00 3.38
N GLN A 396 -24.51 -30.69 2.77
CA GLN A 396 -24.58 -30.10 1.44
C GLN A 396 -23.88 -28.73 1.37
N ILE A 397 -24.18 -27.84 2.32
CA ILE A 397 -23.54 -26.52 2.42
C ILE A 397 -22.03 -26.68 2.61
N ALA A 398 -21.59 -27.58 3.48
CA ALA A 398 -20.18 -27.83 3.75
C ALA A 398 -19.44 -28.28 2.48
N ILE A 399 -19.95 -29.29 1.77
CA ILE A 399 -19.33 -29.78 0.54
C ILE A 399 -19.26 -28.68 -0.52
N VAL A 400 -20.36 -27.94 -0.73
CA VAL A 400 -20.39 -26.82 -1.69
C VAL A 400 -19.40 -25.72 -1.31
N GLY A 401 -19.33 -25.36 -0.02
CA GLY A 401 -18.39 -24.38 0.51
C GLY A 401 -16.94 -24.80 0.24
N LEU A 402 -16.61 -26.07 0.46
CA LEU A 402 -15.29 -26.63 0.20
C LEU A 402 -14.90 -26.55 -1.29
N TRP A 403 -15.84 -26.81 -2.20
CA TRP A 403 -15.62 -26.66 -3.65
C TRP A 403 -15.32 -25.20 -4.02
N CYS A 404 -15.98 -24.27 -3.34
CA CYS A 404 -15.82 -22.84 -3.59
C CYS A 404 -14.45 -22.30 -3.14
N ILE A 405 -13.79 -22.92 -2.14
CA ILE A 405 -12.53 -22.42 -1.57
C ILE A 405 -11.27 -23.12 -2.13
N LEU A 406 -11.38 -23.87 -3.22
CA LEU A 406 -10.22 -24.50 -3.85
C LEU A 406 -9.13 -23.46 -4.20
N THR A 407 -7.87 -23.78 -3.94
CA THR A 407 -6.75 -22.84 -4.08
C THR A 407 -6.66 -22.25 -5.48
N ASN A 408 -6.75 -23.09 -6.51
CA ASN A 408 -6.74 -22.66 -7.90
C ASN A 408 -8.13 -22.12 -8.32
N PRO A 409 -8.24 -20.85 -8.76
CA PRO A 409 -9.52 -20.24 -9.15
C PRO A 409 -10.25 -20.98 -10.27
N SER A 410 -9.51 -21.64 -11.17
CA SER A 410 -10.11 -22.37 -12.30
C SER A 410 -10.92 -23.58 -11.85
N ASP A 411 -10.51 -24.23 -10.76
CA ASP A 411 -11.14 -25.44 -10.23
C ASP A 411 -12.41 -25.15 -9.41
N ARG A 412 -12.59 -23.90 -8.97
CA ARG A 412 -13.80 -23.47 -8.27
C ARG A 412 -15.01 -23.52 -9.22
N PRO A 413 -16.20 -23.91 -8.75
CA PRO A 413 -17.42 -23.87 -9.57
C PRO A 413 -17.78 -22.42 -9.97
N SER A 414 -18.59 -22.27 -11.02
CA SER A 414 -19.28 -20.99 -11.26
C SER A 414 -20.45 -20.83 -10.29
N MET A 415 -20.91 -19.60 -10.02
CA MET A 415 -22.06 -19.40 -9.12
C MET A 415 -23.35 -20.09 -9.61
N ARG A 416 -23.56 -20.20 -10.93
CA ARG A 416 -24.63 -21.03 -11.49
C ARG A 416 -24.49 -22.50 -11.07
N LYS A 417 -23.27 -23.04 -11.14
CA LYS A 417 -23.01 -24.42 -10.71
C LYS A 417 -23.16 -24.58 -9.20
N VAL A 418 -22.80 -23.58 -8.41
CA VAL A 418 -23.03 -23.54 -6.96
C VAL A 418 -24.53 -23.66 -6.65
N ILE A 419 -25.39 -22.91 -7.35
CA ILE A 419 -26.85 -23.00 -7.20
C ILE A 419 -27.33 -24.42 -7.54
N GLU A 420 -26.90 -24.98 -8.68
CA GLU A 420 -27.24 -26.35 -9.07
C GLU A 420 -26.79 -27.40 -8.04
N MET A 421 -25.63 -27.20 -7.40
CA MET A 421 -25.12 -28.11 -6.36
C MET A 421 -25.89 -27.97 -5.05
N LEU A 422 -26.38 -26.78 -4.70
CA LEU A 422 -27.20 -26.56 -3.51
C LEU A 422 -28.63 -27.07 -3.70
N GLU A 423 -29.21 -26.94 -4.89
CA GLU A 423 -30.59 -27.36 -5.18
C GLU A 423 -30.68 -28.81 -5.66
N GLY A 424 -29.55 -29.41 -6.03
CA GLY A 424 -29.45 -30.80 -6.47
C GLY A 424 -29.43 -31.80 -5.31
N PRO A 425 -29.50 -33.11 -5.62
CA PRO A 425 -29.47 -34.15 -4.60
C PRO A 425 -28.08 -34.28 -3.96
N LEU A 426 -28.03 -34.39 -2.63
CA LEU A 426 -26.80 -34.55 -1.85
C LEU A 426 -25.93 -35.72 -2.34
N GLY A 427 -26.53 -36.86 -2.68
CA GLY A 427 -25.82 -38.05 -3.18
C GLY A 427 -25.08 -37.86 -4.52
N ALA A 428 -25.35 -36.79 -5.26
CA ALA A 428 -24.59 -36.45 -6.46
C ALA A 428 -23.31 -35.66 -6.18
N LEU A 429 -23.14 -35.14 -4.96
CA LEU A 429 -21.98 -34.35 -4.56
C LEU A 429 -20.83 -35.25 -4.10
N LYS A 430 -19.62 -34.89 -4.51
CA LYS A 430 -18.39 -35.50 -4.03
C LYS A 430 -17.63 -34.48 -3.18
N ILE A 431 -16.98 -34.95 -2.13
CA ILE A 431 -16.07 -34.11 -1.34
C ILE A 431 -14.89 -33.70 -2.26
N PRO A 432 -14.58 -32.40 -2.39
CA PRO A 432 -13.46 -31.94 -3.22
C PRO A 432 -12.11 -32.38 -2.63
N PRO A 433 -11.03 -32.39 -3.43
CA PRO A 433 -9.71 -32.67 -2.89
C PRO A 433 -9.28 -31.60 -1.90
N LYS A 434 -8.66 -32.01 -0.79
CA LYS A 434 -8.11 -31.08 0.20
C LYS A 434 -7.08 -30.16 -0.46
N PRO A 435 -7.18 -28.82 -0.30
CA PRO A 435 -6.24 -27.89 -0.89
C PRO A 435 -4.82 -28.17 -0.39
N ARG A 436 -3.88 -28.40 -1.31
CA ARG A 436 -2.46 -28.50 -0.97
C ARG A 436 -1.86 -27.09 -1.00
N LEU A 437 -1.26 -26.65 0.09
CA LEU A 437 -0.56 -25.36 0.19
C LEU A 437 0.79 -25.36 -0.56
N TYR A 438 0.85 -25.95 -1.76
CA TYR A 438 2.01 -25.90 -2.63
C TYR A 438 1.72 -25.05 -3.86
N SER A 439 2.56 -24.04 -4.08
CA SER A 439 2.56 -23.23 -5.30
C SER A 439 2.77 -24.12 -6.52
N PRO A 440 1.96 -24.00 -7.60
CA PRO A 440 2.25 -24.69 -8.85
C PRO A 440 3.59 -24.20 -9.43
N PRO A 441 4.42 -25.08 -10.03
CA PRO A 441 5.61 -24.64 -10.76
C PRO A 441 5.20 -23.78 -11.97
N ARG A 442 5.91 -22.67 -12.18
CA ARG A 442 5.64 -21.70 -13.26
C ARG A 442 5.65 -22.40 -14.63
N LEU A 443 4.62 -22.17 -15.45
CA LEU A 443 4.75 -22.28 -16.90
C LEU A 443 5.69 -21.15 -17.36
N LEU A 444 6.90 -21.52 -17.76
CA LEU A 444 7.84 -20.62 -18.42
C LEU A 444 7.17 -20.11 -19.69
N SER A 445 6.94 -18.80 -19.76
CA SER A 445 6.56 -18.13 -20.99
C SER A 445 7.65 -18.37 -22.03
N TYR A 446 7.32 -19.08 -23.12
CA TYR A 446 8.18 -19.17 -24.29
C TYR A 446 8.49 -17.75 -24.77
N SER A 447 9.75 -17.34 -24.58
CA SER A 447 10.32 -16.16 -25.23
C SER A 447 10.32 -16.43 -26.73
N SER A 448 9.49 -15.71 -27.48
CA SER A 448 9.58 -15.66 -28.93
C SER A 448 10.91 -15.00 -29.30
N THR A 449 11.86 -15.81 -29.75
CA THR A 449 13.11 -15.33 -30.33
C THR A 449 12.79 -14.70 -31.68
N THR A 450 12.72 -13.37 -31.75
CA THR A 450 12.81 -12.65 -33.02
C THR A 450 14.24 -12.74 -33.53
N SER A 451 14.46 -13.57 -34.54
CA SER A 451 15.62 -13.53 -35.40
C SER A 451 15.51 -12.31 -36.33
N LEU A 452 16.44 -11.37 -36.21
CA LEU A 452 16.72 -10.38 -37.24
C LEU A 452 18.01 -10.80 -37.96
N THR A 453 17.89 -10.84 -39.28
CA THR A 453 18.94 -10.92 -40.30
C THR A 453 20.04 -9.88 -40.11
#